data_AF-A0A524HQ17-F1
#
_entry.id   AF-A0A524HQ17-F1
#
_cell.length_a   1.000
_cell.length_b   1.000
_cell.length_c   1.000
_cell.angle_alpha   90.00
_cell.angle_beta   90.00
_cell.angle_gamma   90.00
#
_symmetry.space_group_name_H-M   'P 1'
#
loop_
_entity.id
_entity.type
_entity.pdbx_description
1 polymer ?
#
loop_
_entity_poly.entity_id
_entity_poly.type
_entity_poly.pdbx_seq_one_letter_code
_entity_poly.pdbx_strand_id
1 'polypeptide(L)'
;MSLARSRPRWFLALAGLALMSALGCDIETLRIEVCSSGLAVLVSTEPGAELEWSGGCGVGELEVREAGVAGRVVWRIRDRDSTNRLVAPIRYGSAPSEATVIVPPAPLEVGVSYLVEVRSLSPLGGGSTGIVVGQAAFAR
;
A
#
# COMPACT_ATOMS: atom_id res chain seq x y z
N MET A 1 7.28 79.76 25.87
CA MET A 1 7.53 78.72 26.89
C MET A 1 6.45 77.66 26.76
N SER A 2 6.91 76.41 26.65
CA SER A 2 6.16 75.21 26.26
C SER A 2 5.31 74.60 27.37
N LEU A 3 4.50 73.60 26.97
CA LEU A 3 3.79 72.53 27.74
C LEU A 3 2.29 72.80 27.96
N ALA A 4 1.34 71.88 27.75
CA ALA A 4 1.35 70.51 27.26
C ALA A 4 -0.07 70.17 26.73
N ARG A 5 -0.18 69.56 25.54
CA ARG A 5 -1.43 68.99 25.03
C ARG A 5 -1.60 67.59 25.61
N SER A 6 -2.59 67.40 26.49
CA SER A 6 -3.04 66.08 26.92
C SER A 6 -3.82 65.41 25.78
N ARG A 7 -3.41 64.18 25.44
CA ARG A 7 -4.09 63.31 24.47
C ARG A 7 -5.01 62.36 25.23
N PRO A 8 -6.31 62.27 24.92
CA PRO A 8 -7.08 61.07 25.25
C PRO A 8 -6.78 60.02 24.18
N ARG A 9 -6.00 59.01 24.58
CA ARG A 9 -5.90 57.70 23.94
C ARG A 9 -6.99 56.80 24.53
N TRP A 10 -7.39 55.77 23.76
CA TRP A 10 -8.41 54.77 24.07
C TRP A 10 -9.80 55.34 23.73
N PHE A 11 -10.53 54.89 22.72
CA PHE A 11 -10.87 53.52 22.36
C PHE A 11 -11.10 53.42 20.85
N LEU A 12 -10.29 52.63 20.14
CA LEU A 12 -10.71 52.01 18.89
C LEU A 12 -10.37 50.53 19.03
N ALA A 13 -11.25 49.85 19.76
CA ALA A 13 -11.46 48.42 19.65
C ALA A 13 -12.22 48.13 18.34
N LEU A 14 -12.13 46.89 17.88
CA LEU A 14 -12.88 46.28 16.77
C LEU A 14 -12.30 46.49 15.37
N ALA A 15 -11.44 45.56 14.96
CA ALA A 15 -11.53 44.87 13.66
C ALA A 15 -10.30 43.97 13.50
N GLY A 16 -10.46 42.66 13.62
CA GLY A 16 -9.36 41.74 13.29
C GLY A 16 -9.47 40.36 13.88
N LEU A 17 -10.63 39.70 13.76
CA LEU A 17 -10.75 38.28 14.14
C LEU A 17 -11.86 37.61 13.33
N ALA A 18 -11.62 37.40 12.05
CA ALA A 18 -12.44 36.49 11.24
C ALA A 18 -11.73 36.20 9.92
N LEU A 19 -10.69 35.35 9.92
CA LEU A 19 -10.29 34.61 8.71
C LEU A 19 -9.44 33.40 9.09
N MET A 20 -10.07 32.45 9.79
CA MET A 20 -9.54 31.10 10.03
C MET A 20 -10.67 30.13 9.74
N SER A 21 -10.97 29.93 8.46
CA SER A 21 -11.97 28.94 8.05
C SER A 21 -11.59 28.40 6.68
N ALA A 22 -11.45 27.08 6.62
CA ALA A 22 -11.33 26.26 5.42
C ALA A 22 -9.95 26.17 4.74
N LEU A 23 -8.94 25.70 5.48
CA LEU A 23 -8.13 24.59 4.96
C LEU A 23 -8.70 23.31 5.57
N GLY A 24 -9.96 22.99 5.20
CA GLY A 24 -10.45 21.64 5.35
C GLY A 24 -9.68 20.82 4.33
N CYS A 25 -8.57 20.21 4.74
CA CYS A 25 -8.07 19.05 4.01
C CYS A 25 -9.20 18.04 4.07
N ASP A 26 -9.96 17.92 2.98
CA ASP A 26 -10.67 16.70 2.68
C ASP A 26 -9.61 15.60 2.66
N ILE A 27 -9.46 14.92 3.80
CA ILE A 27 -8.76 13.65 3.85
C ILE A 27 -9.70 12.69 3.15
N GLU A 28 -9.68 12.74 1.83
CA GLU A 28 -10.32 11.75 0.99
C GLU A 28 -9.56 10.46 1.28
N THR A 29 -10.12 9.68 2.21
CA THR A 29 -9.63 8.34 2.52
C THR A 29 -9.73 7.56 1.22
N LEU A 30 -8.59 7.44 0.53
CA LEU A 30 -8.42 6.64 -0.67
C LEU A 30 -8.85 5.22 -0.34
N ARG A 31 -10.11 4.89 -0.65
CA ARG A 31 -10.60 3.53 -0.57
C ARG A 31 -10.01 2.77 -1.73
N ILE A 32 -8.99 1.97 -1.44
CA ILE A 32 -8.50 0.97 -2.38
C ILE A 32 -9.62 -0.05 -2.57
N GLU A 33 -10.09 -0.20 -3.80
CA GLU A 33 -11.07 -1.23 -4.15
C GLU A 33 -10.43 -2.60 -4.00
N VAL A 34 -11.15 -3.56 -3.42
CA VAL A 34 -10.62 -4.93 -3.22
C VAL A 34 -10.82 -5.74 -4.49
N CYS A 35 -9.76 -6.41 -4.95
CA CYS A 35 -9.86 -7.28 -6.11
C CYS A 35 -10.80 -8.48 -5.85
N SER A 36 -11.81 -8.66 -6.70
CA SER A 36 -12.85 -9.68 -6.53
C SER A 36 -12.62 -10.94 -7.37
N SER A 37 -11.95 -10.84 -8.55
CA SER A 37 -11.41 -11.98 -9.32
C SER A 37 -10.65 -11.51 -10.56
N GLY A 38 -9.84 -12.40 -11.15
CA GLY A 38 -9.42 -12.29 -12.56
C GLY A 38 -8.33 -11.27 -12.87
N LEU A 39 -7.32 -11.14 -12.00
CA LEU A 39 -6.18 -10.28 -12.26
C LEU A 39 -5.16 -10.98 -13.16
N ALA A 40 -4.75 -10.30 -14.23
CA ALA A 40 -3.53 -10.67 -14.95
C ALA A 40 -2.34 -10.19 -14.12
N VAL A 41 -1.48 -11.12 -13.71
CA VAL A 41 -0.21 -10.81 -13.03
C VAL A 41 0.90 -10.80 -14.08
N LEU A 42 1.73 -9.77 -14.05
CA LEU A 42 2.91 -9.61 -14.89
C LEU A 42 4.13 -9.60 -13.98
N VAL A 43 5.22 -10.22 -14.45
CA VAL A 43 6.48 -10.28 -13.72
C VAL A 43 7.59 -9.83 -14.65
N SER A 44 8.33 -8.79 -14.28
CA SER A 44 9.49 -8.36 -15.06
C SER A 44 10.65 -9.35 -14.92
N THR A 45 11.44 -9.52 -15.98
CA THR A 45 12.59 -10.43 -16.02
C THR A 45 13.90 -9.75 -15.61
N GLU A 46 13.84 -8.52 -15.11
CA GLU A 46 15.01 -7.77 -14.69
C GLU A 46 15.52 -8.20 -13.30
N PRO A 47 16.79 -7.89 -12.94
CA PRO A 47 17.28 -8.09 -11.58
C PRO A 47 16.39 -7.36 -10.56
N GLY A 48 15.65 -8.14 -9.76
CA GLY A 48 14.67 -7.60 -8.82
C GLY A 48 13.26 -7.51 -9.40
N ALA A 49 12.82 -8.59 -10.06
CA ALA A 49 11.50 -8.83 -10.64
C ALA A 49 10.40 -7.95 -10.04
N GLU A 50 9.82 -7.11 -10.88
CA GLU A 50 8.70 -6.24 -10.55
C GLU A 50 7.41 -7.02 -10.80
N LEU A 51 6.53 -7.03 -9.80
CA LEU A 51 5.27 -7.74 -9.80
C LEU A 51 4.16 -6.72 -10.00
N GLU A 52 3.48 -6.81 -11.13
CA GLU A 52 2.38 -5.92 -11.51
C GLU A 52 1.10 -6.74 -11.68
N TRP A 53 -0.06 -6.15 -11.39
CA TRP A 53 -1.34 -6.77 -11.74
C TRP A 53 -2.35 -5.77 -12.26
N SER A 54 -3.16 -6.22 -13.22
CA SER A 54 -4.20 -5.42 -13.87
C SER A 54 -5.31 -5.04 -12.90
N GLY A 55 -5.79 -3.80 -12.92
CA GLY A 55 -7.04 -3.40 -12.28
C GLY A 55 -6.93 -2.38 -11.15
N GLY A 56 -5.73 -1.98 -10.73
CA GLY A 56 -5.52 -0.91 -9.72
C GLY A 56 -6.12 -1.19 -8.34
N CYS A 57 -6.70 -2.38 -8.16
CA CYS A 57 -7.31 -2.83 -6.92
C CYS A 57 -6.25 -3.42 -5.99
N GLY A 58 -6.57 -3.41 -4.71
CA GLY A 58 -5.72 -3.91 -3.66
C GLY A 58 -5.94 -5.39 -3.38
N VAL A 59 -4.85 -6.06 -3.02
CA VAL A 59 -4.82 -7.46 -2.59
C VAL A 59 -4.31 -7.54 -1.14
N GLY A 60 -4.59 -8.65 -0.47
CA GLY A 60 -4.26 -8.83 0.94
C GLY A 60 -3.01 -9.66 1.16
N GLU A 61 -2.60 -10.47 0.19
CA GLU A 61 -1.39 -11.28 0.29
C GLU A 61 -0.74 -11.47 -1.07
N LEU A 62 0.59 -11.45 -1.06
CA LEU A 62 1.44 -11.82 -2.19
C LEU A 62 2.39 -12.91 -1.73
N GLU A 63 2.41 -14.00 -2.49
CA GLU A 63 3.26 -15.16 -2.25
C GLU A 63 4.06 -15.49 -3.51
N VAL A 64 5.34 -15.77 -3.31
CA VAL A 64 6.21 -16.33 -4.34
C VAL A 64 6.71 -17.67 -3.86
N ARG A 65 6.49 -18.70 -4.68
CA ARG A 65 6.91 -20.07 -4.43
C ARG A 65 7.70 -20.63 -5.60
N GLU A 66 8.59 -21.56 -5.34
CA GLU A 66 9.26 -22.30 -6.41
C GLU A 66 8.24 -23.20 -7.13
N ALA A 67 8.24 -23.16 -8.46
CA ALA A 67 7.36 -23.98 -9.26
C ALA A 67 7.86 -25.44 -9.26
N GLY A 68 6.94 -26.39 -9.11
CA GLY A 68 7.27 -27.82 -9.10
C GLY A 68 7.80 -28.35 -7.75
N VAL A 69 8.13 -27.48 -6.80
CA VAL A 69 8.51 -27.87 -5.43
C VAL A 69 7.37 -27.54 -4.47
N ALA A 70 6.64 -28.56 -4.03
CA ALA A 70 5.50 -28.38 -3.15
C ALA A 70 5.90 -27.71 -1.83
N GLY A 71 5.30 -26.56 -1.53
CA GLY A 71 5.45 -25.86 -0.25
C GLY A 71 6.72 -25.02 -0.09
N ARG A 72 7.63 -24.95 -1.08
CA ARG A 72 8.80 -24.07 -1.01
C ARG A 72 8.42 -22.62 -1.32
N VAL A 73 8.00 -21.90 -0.30
CA VAL A 73 7.74 -20.45 -0.34
C VAL A 73 9.07 -19.71 -0.19
N VAL A 74 9.39 -18.86 -1.17
CA VAL A 74 10.63 -18.07 -1.20
C VAL A 74 10.42 -16.62 -0.80
N TRP A 75 9.19 -16.13 -0.83
CA TRP A 75 8.82 -14.82 -0.29
C TRP A 75 7.32 -14.75 -0.03
N ARG A 76 6.91 -14.15 1.09
CA ARG A 76 5.49 -13.92 1.39
C ARG A 76 5.32 -12.64 2.17
N ILE A 77 4.44 -11.77 1.69
CA ILE A 77 4.00 -10.55 2.36
C ILE A 77 2.48 -10.53 2.48
N ARG A 78 1.99 -9.91 3.55
CA ARG A 78 0.56 -9.79 3.84
C ARG A 78 0.25 -8.35 4.25
N ASP A 79 -0.89 -7.82 3.82
CA ASP A 79 -1.41 -6.55 4.33
C ASP A 79 -1.54 -6.61 5.85
N ARG A 80 -0.91 -5.66 6.56
CA ARG A 80 -0.84 -5.63 8.02
C ARG A 80 -2.24 -5.57 8.65
N ASP A 81 -3.14 -4.84 8.03
CA ASP A 81 -4.47 -4.57 8.59
C ASP A 81 -5.56 -5.49 8.02
N SER A 82 -5.20 -6.45 7.14
CA SER A 82 -6.16 -7.35 6.47
C SER A 82 -7.30 -6.63 5.74
N THR A 83 -7.00 -5.46 5.20
CA THR A 83 -7.90 -4.59 4.43
C THR A 83 -7.65 -4.63 2.92
N ASN A 84 -6.74 -5.49 2.47
CA ASN A 84 -6.30 -5.63 1.08
C ASN A 84 -5.66 -4.36 0.51
N ARG A 85 -4.72 -3.73 1.23
CA ARG A 85 -4.04 -2.50 0.76
C ARG A 85 -2.76 -2.73 -0.04
N LEU A 86 -2.36 -3.97 -0.32
CA LEU A 86 -1.20 -4.20 -1.18
C LEU A 86 -1.58 -3.82 -2.61
N VAL A 87 -0.86 -2.87 -3.18
CA VAL A 87 -1.07 -2.37 -4.54
C VAL A 87 0.19 -2.58 -5.38
N ALA A 88 0.00 -2.89 -6.66
CA ALA A 88 1.08 -2.96 -7.63
C ALA A 88 1.57 -1.54 -8.04
N PRO A 89 2.81 -1.41 -8.53
CA PRO A 89 3.83 -2.46 -8.66
C PRO A 89 4.53 -2.77 -7.34
N ILE A 90 4.92 -4.03 -7.14
CA ILE A 90 5.73 -4.47 -6.00
C ILE A 90 7.00 -5.15 -6.49
N ARG A 91 8.16 -4.64 -6.08
CA ARG A 91 9.46 -5.26 -6.36
C ARG A 91 9.72 -6.46 -5.45
N TYR A 92 10.18 -7.57 -6.01
CA TYR A 92 10.54 -8.77 -5.25
C TYR A 92 11.51 -8.46 -4.11
N GLY A 93 11.16 -8.92 -2.91
CA GLY A 93 11.94 -8.73 -1.69
C GLY A 93 11.85 -7.34 -1.06
N SER A 94 11.07 -6.42 -1.64
CA SER A 94 10.80 -5.10 -1.07
C SER A 94 9.34 -5.04 -0.61
N ALA A 95 9.12 -5.19 0.69
CA ALA A 95 7.78 -5.08 1.27
C ALA A 95 7.38 -3.61 1.43
N PRO A 96 6.20 -3.19 0.95
CA PRO A 96 5.74 -1.82 1.13
C PRO A 96 5.34 -1.56 2.60
N SER A 97 5.10 -0.30 2.95
CA SER A 97 4.95 0.17 4.33
C SER A 97 3.75 -0.41 5.09
N GLU A 98 2.72 -0.78 4.33
CA GLU A 98 1.46 -1.37 4.75
C GLU A 98 1.55 -2.90 4.89
N ALA A 99 2.64 -3.51 4.40
CA ALA A 99 2.83 -4.94 4.47
C ALA A 99 3.52 -5.40 5.76
N THR A 100 3.26 -6.65 6.10
CA THR A 100 4.04 -7.45 7.04
C THR A 100 4.72 -8.56 6.25
N VAL A 101 6.02 -8.74 6.46
CA VAL A 101 6.79 -9.85 5.88
C VAL A 101 6.50 -11.10 6.70
N ILE A 102 5.85 -12.09 6.08
CA ILE A 102 5.55 -13.40 6.69
C ILE A 102 6.71 -14.37 6.45
N VAL A 103 7.24 -14.38 5.22
CA VAL A 103 8.44 -15.13 4.84
C VAL A 103 9.41 -14.15 4.19
N PRO A 104 10.64 -13.99 4.73
CA PRO A 104 11.63 -13.09 4.15
C PRO A 104 12.05 -13.57 2.76
N PRO A 105 12.47 -12.66 1.86
CA PRO A 105 12.84 -13.04 0.51
C PRO A 105 14.12 -13.89 0.50
N ALA A 106 14.03 -15.08 -0.08
CA ALA A 106 15.19 -15.87 -0.45
C ALA A 106 15.77 -15.37 -1.79
N PRO A 107 17.07 -15.56 -2.05
CA PRO A 107 17.65 -15.33 -3.36
C PRO A 107 16.93 -16.16 -4.42
N LEU A 108 16.54 -15.54 -5.52
CA LEU A 108 16.03 -16.28 -6.67
C LEU A 108 17.24 -16.85 -7.44
N GLU A 109 17.21 -18.16 -7.66
CA GLU A 109 18.24 -18.94 -8.36
C GLU A 109 18.03 -18.91 -9.88
N VAL A 110 19.12 -18.84 -10.65
CA VAL A 110 19.09 -18.87 -12.13
C VAL A 110 18.73 -20.27 -12.62
N GLY A 111 17.87 -20.38 -13.63
CA GLY A 111 17.34 -21.61 -14.18
C GLY A 111 16.15 -22.18 -13.39
N VAL A 112 15.73 -21.52 -12.31
CA VAL A 112 14.60 -21.95 -11.49
C VAL A 112 13.33 -21.19 -11.88
N SER A 113 12.23 -21.92 -11.96
CA SER A 113 10.90 -21.36 -12.21
C SER A 113 10.18 -21.08 -10.90
N TYR A 114 9.43 -19.99 -10.85
CA TYR A 114 8.68 -19.53 -9.70
C TYR A 114 7.24 -19.23 -10.10
N LEU A 115 6.34 -19.33 -9.13
CA LEU A 115 4.94 -18.97 -9.24
C LEU A 115 4.65 -17.85 -8.24
N VAL A 116 4.09 -16.76 -8.74
CA VAL A 116 3.55 -15.65 -7.98
C VAL A 116 2.05 -15.86 -7.84
N GLU A 117 1.53 -15.75 -6.63
CA GLU A 117 0.11 -15.74 -6.33
C GLU A 117 -0.24 -14.46 -5.57
N VAL A 118 -1.31 -13.79 -6.00
CA VAL A 118 -1.91 -12.69 -5.26
C VAL A 118 -3.30 -13.09 -4.78
N ARG A 119 -3.58 -12.81 -3.51
CA ARG A 119 -4.81 -13.24 -2.83
C ARG A 119 -5.56 -12.06 -2.25
N SER A 120 -6.88 -12.09 -2.42
CA SER A 120 -7.80 -11.24 -1.67
C SER A 120 -8.15 -11.93 -0.35
N LEU A 121 -7.92 -11.23 0.76
CA LEU A 121 -8.24 -11.69 2.12
C LEU A 121 -9.64 -11.22 2.49
N SER A 122 -10.46 -12.14 3.00
CA SER A 122 -11.76 -11.78 3.55
C SER A 122 -11.60 -11.17 4.95
N PRO A 123 -12.12 -9.96 5.22
CA PRO A 123 -12.02 -9.33 6.53
C PRO A 123 -12.81 -10.05 7.62
N LEU A 124 -13.69 -10.99 7.25
CA LEU A 124 -14.54 -11.76 8.17
C LEU A 124 -13.93 -13.11 8.58
N GLY A 125 -12.80 -13.52 7.99
CA GLY A 125 -12.12 -14.76 8.32
C GLY A 125 -10.89 -14.50 9.17
N GLY A 126 -10.92 -14.88 10.46
CA GLY A 126 -9.75 -14.86 11.36
C GLY A 126 -8.65 -15.88 11.00
N GLY A 127 -8.46 -16.18 9.72
CA GLY A 127 -7.51 -17.17 9.21
C GLY A 127 -7.10 -16.87 7.77
N SER A 128 -5.97 -17.43 7.36
CA SER A 128 -5.27 -17.28 6.07
C SER A 128 -6.07 -17.69 4.81
N THR A 129 -7.39 -17.73 4.85
CA THR A 129 -8.26 -18.22 3.77
C THR A 129 -8.49 -17.11 2.74
N GLY A 130 -7.42 -16.70 2.06
CA GLY A 130 -7.50 -15.77 0.93
C GLY A 130 -7.89 -16.49 -0.37
N ILE A 131 -8.70 -15.83 -1.21
CA ILE A 131 -9.03 -16.28 -2.56
C ILE A 131 -7.89 -15.86 -3.48
N VAL A 132 -7.33 -16.79 -4.26
CA VAL A 132 -6.37 -16.45 -5.32
C VAL A 132 -7.11 -15.64 -6.38
N VAL A 133 -6.71 -14.39 -6.56
CA VAL A 133 -7.31 -13.47 -7.53
C VAL A 133 -6.43 -13.27 -8.76
N GLY A 134 -5.16 -13.66 -8.70
CA GLY A 134 -4.24 -13.64 -9.83
C GLY A 134 -3.03 -14.52 -9.58
N GLN A 135 -2.42 -15.02 -10.67
CA GLN A 135 -1.18 -15.79 -10.61
C GLN A 135 -0.36 -15.61 -11.90
N ALA A 136 0.96 -15.73 -11.78
CA ALA A 136 1.87 -15.77 -12.93
C ALA A 136 3.11 -16.59 -12.62
N ALA A 137 3.60 -17.30 -13.63
CA ALA A 137 4.88 -17.98 -13.55
C ALA A 137 5.98 -17.12 -14.18
N PHE A 138 7.19 -17.19 -13.62
CA PHE A 138 8.37 -16.57 -14.20
C PHE A 138 9.61 -17.43 -13.92
N ALA A 139 10.66 -17.24 -14.71
CA ALA A 139 11.95 -17.88 -14.48
C ALA A 139 13.01 -16.79 -14.24
N ARG A 140 14.03 -17.12 -13.44
CA ARG A 140 15.24 -16.30 -13.29
C ARG A 140 16.41 -16.95 -14.00
#